data_AF-A0A6G0ZBL1-F1
#
_entry.id   AF-A0A6G0ZBL1-F1
#
_cell.length_a   1.000
_cell.length_b   1.000
_cell.length_c   1.000
_cell.angle_alpha   90.00
_cell.angle_beta   90.00
_cell.angle_gamma   90.00
#
_symmetry.space_group_name_H-M   'P 1'
#
loop_
_entity.id
_entity.type
_entity.pdbx_description
1 polymer ?
#
loop_
_entity_poly.entity_id
_entity_poly.type
_entity_poly.pdbx_seq_one_letter_code
_entity_poly.pdbx_strand_id
1 'polypeptide(L)'
;MDKFRWWKNALMILMFFLAVLPSPLATGSNTWQKPGCHKVGHTRKISIPNCVEFPITTNACRGYCESWAVPSPADTVMINPHQRITSVGQCCNIMDTENVSKI
;
A
#
# COMPACT_ATOMS: atom_id res chain seq x y z
N MET A 1 -9.89 -45.36 38.47
CA MET A 1 -9.50 -45.19 37.05
C MET A 1 -9.82 -43.79 36.53
N ASP A 2 -10.19 -42.86 37.42
CA ASP A 2 -10.80 -41.57 37.04
C ASP A 2 -9.79 -40.44 36.87
N LYS A 3 -8.65 -40.49 37.57
CA LYS A 3 -7.54 -39.53 37.38
C LYS A 3 -6.97 -39.55 35.95
N PHE A 4 -6.83 -40.74 35.37
CA PHE A 4 -6.31 -40.90 34.00
C PHE A 4 -7.30 -40.38 32.95
N ARG A 5 -8.60 -40.56 33.18
CA ARG A 5 -9.67 -40.04 32.32
C ARG A 5 -9.78 -38.52 32.42
N TRP A 6 -9.59 -37.95 33.63
CA TRP A 6 -9.60 -36.51 33.85
C TRP A 6 -8.42 -35.80 33.17
N TRP A 7 -7.21 -36.36 33.25
CA TRP A 7 -6.04 -35.84 32.54
C TRP A 7 -6.16 -35.92 31.02
N LYS A 8 -6.73 -37.01 30.49
CA LYS A 8 -7.00 -37.13 29.05
C LYS A 8 -7.98 -36.06 28.57
N ASN A 9 -9.07 -35.83 29.31
CA ASN A 9 -10.05 -34.79 28.96
C ASN A 9 -9.43 -33.40 29.06
N ALA A 10 -8.61 -33.12 30.07
CA ALA A 10 -7.89 -31.86 30.20
C ALA A 10 -6.91 -31.62 29.04
N LEU A 11 -6.17 -32.66 28.62
CA LEU A 11 -5.26 -32.61 27.47
C LEU A 11 -6.02 -32.38 26.15
N MET A 12 -7.17 -33.04 25.97
CA MET A 12 -8.02 -32.87 24.79
C MET A 12 -8.62 -31.47 24.71
N ILE A 13 -9.05 -30.90 25.85
CA ILE A 13 -9.56 -29.53 25.94
C ILE A 13 -8.44 -28.53 25.64
N LEU A 14 -7.24 -28.71 26.19
CA LEU A 14 -6.07 -27.86 25.92
C LEU A 14 -5.68 -27.88 24.44
N MET A 15 -5.67 -29.05 23.80
CA MET A 15 -5.42 -29.21 22.36
C MET A 15 -6.48 -28.50 21.52
N PHE A 16 -7.75 -28.56 21.93
CA PHE A 16 -8.84 -27.86 21.23
C PHE A 16 -8.69 -26.34 21.32
N PHE A 17 -8.31 -25.79 22.47
CA PHE A 17 -8.04 -24.35 22.61
C PHE A 17 -6.82 -23.91 21.79
N LEU A 18 -5.75 -24.70 21.73
CA LEU A 18 -4.58 -24.40 20.90
C LEU A 18 -4.87 -24.45 19.39
N ALA A 19 -5.81 -25.29 18.95
CA ALA A 19 -6.21 -25.39 17.54
C ALA A 19 -7.17 -24.27 17.08
N VAL A 20 -7.89 -23.64 18.00
CA VAL A 20 -8.84 -22.54 17.73
C VAL A 20 -8.18 -21.16 17.82
N LEU A 21 -6.91 -21.06 18.26
CA LEU A 21 -6.20 -19.79 18.17
C LEU A 21 -6.11 -19.36 16.70
N PRO A 22 -6.66 -18.20 16.32
CA PRO A 22 -6.51 -17.68 14.98
C PRO A 22 -5.01 -17.52 14.72
N SER A 23 -4.50 -18.23 13.72
CA SER A 23 -3.13 -18.03 13.25
C SER A 23 -3.01 -16.58 12.78
N PRO A 24 -2.04 -15.80 13.28
CA PRO A 24 -1.74 -14.50 12.72
C PRO A 24 -1.02 -14.72 11.38
N LEU A 25 -1.72 -15.27 10.39
CA LEU A 25 -1.31 -15.18 9.02
C LEU A 25 -1.70 -13.78 8.54
N ALA A 26 -0.99 -12.79 9.09
CA ALA A 26 -0.95 -11.46 8.50
C ALA A 26 -0.19 -11.61 7.18
N THR A 27 -0.91 -11.97 6.12
CA THR A 27 -0.49 -11.62 4.77
C THR A 27 -0.36 -10.10 4.79
N GLY A 28 0.88 -9.61 4.85
CA GLY A 28 1.20 -8.21 5.06
C GLY A 28 0.53 -7.35 4.01
N SER A 29 -0.66 -6.81 4.34
CA SER A 29 -1.25 -5.69 3.64
C SER A 29 -0.18 -4.61 3.64
N ASN A 30 0.27 -4.22 2.44
CA ASN A 30 1.25 -3.17 2.37
C ASN A 30 0.62 -1.90 2.94
N THR A 31 1.29 -1.24 3.89
CA THR A 31 0.74 -0.10 4.63
C THR A 31 0.27 1.06 3.74
N TRP A 32 0.71 1.11 2.47
CA TRP A 32 0.29 2.07 1.46
C TRP A 32 -1.09 1.78 0.83
N GLN A 33 -1.68 0.58 1.01
CA GLN A 33 -2.98 0.18 0.45
C GLN A 33 -4.19 0.79 1.18
N LYS A 34 -3.99 1.91 1.85
CA LYS A 34 -5.02 2.69 2.54
C LYS A 34 -5.13 4.09 1.90
N PRO A 35 -6.28 4.78 2.04
CA PRO A 35 -6.41 6.14 1.54
C PRO A 35 -5.26 7.05 1.98
N GLY A 36 -4.84 7.94 1.07
CA GLY A 36 -3.70 8.84 1.25
C GLY A 36 -2.49 8.46 0.41
N CYS A 37 -1.48 9.33 0.43
CA CYS A 37 -0.20 9.17 -0.26
C CYS A 37 0.87 8.80 0.77
N HIS A 38 1.60 7.71 0.54
CA HIS A 38 2.53 7.13 1.52
C HIS A 38 3.94 7.05 0.95
N LYS A 39 4.94 7.36 1.78
CA LYS A 39 6.36 7.14 1.46
C LYS A 39 6.68 5.65 1.59
N VAL A 40 7.26 5.06 0.53
CA VAL A 40 7.60 3.64 0.44
C VAL A 40 9.03 3.48 -0.09
N GLY A 41 9.70 2.38 0.25
CA GLY A 41 10.97 2.03 -0.38
C GLY A 41 10.76 1.45 -1.78
N HIS A 42 11.57 1.86 -2.75
CA HIS A 42 11.56 1.33 -4.11
C HIS A 42 12.99 1.05 -4.59
N THR A 43 13.22 -0.18 -5.03
CA THR A 43 14.51 -0.61 -5.60
C THR A 43 14.37 -0.74 -7.11
N ARG A 44 15.23 -0.03 -7.84
CA ARG A 44 15.29 -0.09 -9.31
C ARG A 44 16.73 -0.30 -9.76
N LYS A 45 16.90 -1.08 -10.84
CA LYS A 45 18.18 -1.20 -11.54
C LYS A 45 18.43 0.03 -12.41
N ILE A 46 19.57 0.68 -12.19
CA ILE A 46 20.01 1.84 -12.97
C ILE A 46 20.94 1.35 -14.07
N SER A 47 20.72 1.89 -15.28
CA SER A 47 21.52 1.60 -16.47
C SER A 47 22.08 2.91 -17.00
N ILE A 48 23.41 3.00 -17.05
CA ILE A 48 24.15 4.16 -17.55
C ILE A 48 25.02 3.64 -18.70
N PRO A 49 24.97 4.26 -19.89
CA PRO A 49 25.80 3.83 -21.02
C PRO A 49 27.29 3.78 -20.65
N ASN A 50 27.96 2.68 -21.03
CA ASN A 50 29.37 2.42 -20.73
C ASN A 50 29.70 2.23 -19.24
N CYS A 51 28.70 1.95 -18.39
CA CYS A 51 28.88 1.60 -16.98
C CYS A 51 28.18 0.27 -16.67
N VAL A 52 28.63 -0.40 -15.61
CA VAL A 52 27.97 -1.61 -15.10
C VAL A 52 26.64 -1.21 -14.47
N GLU A 53 25.58 -1.98 -14.73
CA GLU A 53 24.27 -1.74 -14.14
C GLU A 53 24.24 -2.12 -12.65
N PHE A 54 23.58 -1.32 -11.82
CA PHE A 54 23.52 -1.53 -10.38
C PHE A 54 22.13 -1.21 -9.81
N PRO A 55 21.67 -1.90 -8.75
CA PRO A 55 20.42 -1.56 -8.07
C PRO A 55 20.61 -0.33 -7.17
N ILE A 56 19.63 0.57 -7.16
CA ILE A 56 19.52 1.64 -6.16
C ILE A 56 18.19 1.49 -5.45
N THR A 57 18.21 1.55 -4.12
CA THR A 57 17.03 1.67 -3.28
C THR A 57 16.84 3.12 -2.88
N THR A 58 15.69 3.67 -3.19
CA THR A 58 15.31 5.06 -2.86
C THR A 58 13.92 5.10 -2.25
N ASN A 59 13.55 6.26 -1.73
CA ASN A 59 12.18 6.53 -1.32
C ASN A 59 11.32 6.89 -2.55
N ALA A 60 10.09 6.39 -2.58
CA ALA A 60 9.07 6.70 -3.58
C ALA A 60 7.74 7.00 -2.89
N CYS A 61 6.78 7.56 -3.63
CA CYS A 61 5.42 7.79 -3.15
C CYS A 61 4.46 6.79 -3.79
N ARG A 62 3.56 6.20 -2.99
CA ARG A 62 2.51 5.29 -3.46
C ARG A 62 1.25 5.46 -2.62
N GLY A 63 0.09 5.50 -3.26
CA GLY A 63 -1.17 5.64 -2.53
C GLY A 63 -2.39 5.89 -3.40
N TYR A 64 -3.53 6.02 -2.73
CA TYR A 64 -4.82 6.34 -3.32
C TYR A 64 -5.22 7.76 -2.87
N CYS A 65 -5.26 8.68 -3.82
CA CYS A 65 -5.63 10.08 -3.58
C CYS A 65 -7.05 10.36 -4.03
N GLU A 66 -7.67 11.38 -3.44
CA GLU A 66 -9.04 11.75 -3.73
C GLU A 66 -9.18 12.25 -5.17
N SER A 67 -10.22 11.78 -5.85
CA SER A 67 -10.59 12.26 -7.18
C SER A 67 -12.10 12.14 -7.38
N TRP A 68 -12.67 13.10 -8.10
CA TRP A 68 -14.09 13.17 -8.39
C TRP A 68 -14.35 13.88 -9.71
N ALA A 69 -15.57 13.76 -10.23
CA ALA A 69 -15.99 14.44 -11.44
C ALA A 69 -17.16 15.38 -11.13
N VAL A 70 -17.13 16.57 -11.70
CA VAL A 70 -18.19 17.57 -11.60
C VAL A 70 -18.65 17.99 -13.00
N PRO A 71 -19.90 18.44 -13.17
CA PRO A 71 -20.30 19.15 -14.38
C PRO A 71 -19.36 20.33 -14.64
N SER A 72 -18.96 20.50 -15.90
CA SER A 72 -18.11 21.62 -16.27
C SER A 72 -18.83 22.97 -16.07
N PRO A 73 -18.10 24.03 -15.69
CA PRO A 73 -18.61 25.39 -15.65
C PRO A 73 -19.22 25.85 -16.98
N ALA A 74 -20.18 26.78 -16.93
CA ALA A 74 -20.94 27.22 -18.10
C ALA A 74 -20.06 27.90 -19.17
N ASP A 75 -19.06 28.67 -18.74
CA ASP A 75 -18.05 29.27 -19.61
C ASP A 75 -17.21 28.22 -20.34
N THR A 76 -16.82 27.14 -19.66
CA THR A 76 -16.11 26.00 -20.25
C THR A 76 -16.95 25.31 -21.33
N VAL A 77 -18.23 25.09 -21.06
CA VAL A 77 -19.17 24.46 -22.02
C VAL A 77 -19.47 25.41 -23.20
N MET A 78 -19.50 26.72 -22.97
CA MET A 78 -19.71 27.71 -24.04
C MET A 78 -18.53 27.74 -25.02
N ILE A 79 -17.29 27.61 -24.52
CA ILE A 79 -16.07 27.55 -25.35
C ILE A 79 -15.95 26.17 -26.02
N ASN A 80 -16.25 25.10 -25.30
CA ASN A 80 -16.19 23.73 -25.80
C ASN A 80 -17.43 22.93 -25.37
N PRO A 81 -18.46 22.85 -26.23
CA PRO A 81 -19.70 22.12 -25.93
C PRO A 81 -19.51 20.62 -25.67
N HIS A 82 -18.37 20.06 -26.07
CA HIS A 82 -18.05 18.65 -25.84
C HIS A 82 -17.46 18.39 -24.45
N GLN A 83 -16.92 19.40 -23.76
CA GLN A 83 -16.34 19.28 -22.43
C GLN A 83 -17.39 19.49 -21.33
N ARG A 84 -18.36 18.58 -21.20
CA ARG A 84 -19.46 18.70 -20.23
C ARG A 84 -19.11 18.26 -18.80
N ILE A 85 -18.03 17.50 -18.63
CA ILE A 85 -17.58 16.99 -17.34
C ILE A 85 -16.13 17.44 -17.12
N THR A 86 -15.84 17.89 -15.91
CA THR A 86 -14.49 18.22 -15.43
C THR A 86 -14.11 17.26 -14.32
N SER A 87 -13.01 16.54 -14.49
CA SER A 87 -12.46 15.66 -13.47
C SER A 87 -11.45 16.42 -12.61
N VAL A 88 -11.62 16.34 -11.29
CA VAL A 88 -10.68 16.86 -10.30
C VAL A 88 -9.93 15.68 -9.71
N GLY A 89 -8.61 15.68 -9.82
CA GLY A 89 -7.76 14.61 -9.30
C GLY A 89 -6.61 15.17 -8.49
N GLN A 90 -6.40 14.60 -7.30
CA GLN A 90 -5.14 14.76 -6.56
C GLN A 90 -4.23 13.59 -6.92
N CYS A 91 -3.02 13.87 -7.39
CA CYS A 91 -2.03 12.83 -7.70
C CYS A 91 -1.04 12.69 -6.55
N CYS A 92 -0.71 11.45 -6.19
CA CYS A 92 0.33 11.17 -5.19
C CYS A 92 1.71 11.48 -5.79
N ASN A 93 2.39 12.48 -5.25
CA ASN A 93 3.70 12.95 -5.73
C ASN A 93 4.71 13.09 -4.58
N ILE A 94 5.99 13.24 -4.95
CA ILE A 94 7.06 13.59 -4.03
C ILE A 94 7.14 15.11 -3.91
N MET A 95 7.01 15.64 -2.70
CA MET A 95 7.02 17.09 -2.45
C MET A 95 8.42 17.60 -2.12
N ASP A 96 9.18 16.80 -1.36
CA ASP A 96 10.52 17.15 -0.90
C ASP A 96 11.52 16.07 -1.31
N THR A 97 12.71 16.51 -1.71
CA THR A 97 13.84 15.63 -2.06
C THR A 97 15.09 16.07 -1.32
N GLU A 98 15.96 15.10 -1.03
CA GLU A 98 17.27 15.36 -0.46
C GLU A 98 18.35 14.87 -1.42
N ASN A 99 19.40 15.67 -1.58
CA ASN A 99 20.57 15.28 -2.37
C ASN A 99 21.51 14.46 -1.49
N VAL A 100 21.63 13.16 -1.80
CA VAL A 100 22.68 12.31 -1.24
C VAL A 100 23.96 12.53 -2.04
N SER A 101 24.90 13.29 -1.47
CA SER A 101 26.16 13.66 -2.11
C SER A 101 27.26 12.58 -2.02
N LYS A 102 26.97 11.42 -1.41
CA LYS A 102 27.90 10.28 -1.34
C LYS A 102 27.12 8.97 -1.45
N ILE A 103 27.42 8.20 -2.49
CA ILE A 103 27.12 6.76 -2.62
C ILE A 103 28.47 6.06 -2.66
#